data_AF-A0A534GZD7-F1
#
_entry.id   AF-A0A534GZD7-F1
#
_cell.length_a   1.000
_cell.length_b   1.000
_cell.length_c   1.000
_cell.angle_alpha   90.00
_cell.angle_beta   90.00
_cell.angle_gamma   90.00
#
_symmetry.space_group_name_H-M   'P 1'
#
loop_
_entity.id
_entity.type
_entity.pdbx_description
1 polymer ?
#
loop_
_entity_poly.entity_id
_entity_poly.type
_entity_poly.pdbx_seq_one_letter_code
_entity_poly.pdbx_strand_id
1 'polypeptide(L)'
;ALRLAGSEVGEVLSRGCRLDLDPEFFPPGRAAATLMAQVSVILARLPAGLVLLTPASTARHVREWLTATGRPFGLAAGPDVTVAELSAAGPAAGR
;
A
#
# COMPACT_ATOMS: atom_id res chain seq x y z
N ALA A 1 6.52 -4.94 -6.01
CA ALA A 1 5.34 -4.35 -5.35
C ALA A 1 5.60 -4.31 -3.86
N LEU A 2 4.98 -3.42 -3.10
CA LEU A 2 5.17 -3.31 -1.65
C LEU A 2 3.88 -3.69 -0.92
N ARG A 3 3.97 -4.61 0.03
CA ARG A 3 2.87 -4.85 0.97
C ARG A 3 2.97 -3.83 2.10
N LEU A 4 1.83 -3.25 2.45
CA LEU A 4 1.66 -2.31 3.55
C LEU A 4 0.81 -2.98 4.63
N ALA A 5 1.29 -2.98 5.87
CA ALA A 5 0.63 -3.63 7.00
C ALA A 5 0.79 -2.79 8.26
N GLY A 6 -0.19 -2.89 9.17
CA GLY A 6 -0.26 -2.10 10.41
C GLY A 6 -1.63 -1.43 10.57
N SER A 7 -2.07 -1.20 11.81
CA SER A 7 -3.35 -0.53 12.10
C SER A 7 -3.39 0.89 11.54
N GLU A 8 -2.25 1.58 11.54
CA GLU A 8 -2.13 2.99 11.17
C GLU A 8 -1.86 3.23 9.67
N VAL A 9 -1.90 2.18 8.83
CA VAL A 9 -1.60 2.31 7.39
C VAL A 9 -2.48 3.37 6.73
N GLY A 10 -3.78 3.38 7.04
CA GLY A 10 -4.72 4.35 6.45
C GLY A 10 -4.33 5.79 6.76
N GLU A 11 -3.97 6.07 8.02
CA GLU A 11 -3.60 7.41 8.48
C GLU A 11 -2.24 7.86 7.94
N VAL A 12 -1.26 6.96 7.81
CA VAL A 12 0.02 7.32 7.18
C VAL A 12 -0.17 7.63 5.71
N LEU A 13 -0.95 6.81 5.01
CA LEU A 13 -1.17 7.00 3.58
C LEU A 13 -2.00 8.24 3.28
N SER A 14 -2.96 8.64 4.12
CA SER A 14 -3.75 9.87 3.91
C SER A 14 -2.88 11.15 3.90
N ARG A 15 -1.69 11.13 4.52
CA ARG A 15 -0.73 12.25 4.50
C ARG A 15 -0.02 12.43 3.15
N GLY A 16 0.05 11.39 2.33
CA GLY A 16 0.74 11.43 1.03
C GLY A 16 -0.08 10.92 -0.15
N CYS A 17 -1.28 10.42 0.09
CA CYS A 17 -2.22 9.91 -0.89
C CYS A 17 -3.45 10.79 -0.93
N ARG A 18 -3.93 11.10 -2.14
CA ARG A 18 -5.16 11.88 -2.35
C ARG A 18 -6.43 11.00 -2.28
N LEU A 19 -6.27 9.69 -2.19
CA LEU A 19 -7.39 8.75 -2.12
C LEU A 19 -7.98 8.74 -0.71
N ASP A 20 -9.31 8.71 -0.64
CA ASP A 20 -9.99 8.26 0.57
C ASP A 20 -9.77 6.76 0.72
N LEU A 21 -9.19 6.37 1.85
CA LEU A 21 -8.85 4.97 2.14
C LEU A 21 -9.79 4.35 3.16
N ASP A 22 -10.84 5.06 3.57
CA ASP A 22 -11.87 4.48 4.42
C ASP A 22 -12.44 3.21 3.76
N PRO A 23 -12.63 2.10 4.51
CA PRO A 23 -13.18 0.87 3.97
C PRO A 23 -14.53 1.01 3.27
N GLU A 24 -15.35 2.02 3.63
CA GLU A 24 -16.61 2.34 2.97
C GLU A 24 -16.39 2.76 1.50
N PHE A 25 -15.39 3.61 1.24
CA PHE A 25 -15.12 4.18 -0.10
C PHE A 25 -14.06 3.38 -0.89
N PHE A 26 -13.15 2.72 -0.20
CA PHE A 26 -12.08 1.92 -0.80
C PHE A 26 -12.05 0.49 -0.23
N PRO A 27 -13.11 -0.33 -0.44
CA PRO A 27 -13.20 -1.69 0.09
C PRO A 27 -12.21 -2.67 -0.54
N PRO A 28 -11.99 -3.86 0.06
CA PRO A 28 -11.21 -4.93 -0.56
C PRO A 28 -11.69 -5.26 -1.99
N GLY A 29 -10.74 -5.54 -2.90
CA GLY A 29 -10.97 -5.73 -4.33
C GLY A 29 -10.88 -4.44 -5.16
N ARG A 30 -10.72 -3.27 -4.52
CA ARG A 30 -10.52 -1.99 -5.23
C ARG A 30 -9.05 -1.71 -5.51
N ALA A 31 -8.81 -1.06 -6.64
CA ALA A 31 -7.52 -0.49 -6.99
C ALA A 31 -7.71 0.88 -7.64
N ALA A 32 -6.76 1.79 -7.43
CA ALA A 32 -6.76 3.11 -8.04
C ALA A 32 -5.33 3.57 -8.34
N ALA A 33 -5.16 4.21 -9.49
CA ALA A 33 -3.97 4.98 -9.79
C ALA A 33 -4.02 6.31 -9.05
N THR A 34 -2.91 6.70 -8.42
CA THR A 34 -2.80 7.93 -7.64
C THR A 34 -1.36 8.43 -7.67
N LEU A 35 -1.15 9.64 -7.16
CA LEU A 35 0.18 10.13 -6.81
C LEU A 35 0.45 9.86 -5.33
N MET A 36 1.69 9.48 -5.02
CA MET A 36 2.23 9.38 -3.66
C MET A 36 3.69 9.82 -3.68
N ALA A 37 4.07 10.77 -2.81
CA ALA A 37 5.42 11.33 -2.79
C ALA A 37 5.91 11.83 -4.17
N GLN A 38 5.00 12.41 -4.95
CA GLN A 38 5.19 12.84 -6.35
C GLN A 38 5.51 11.73 -7.36
N VAL A 39 5.23 10.47 -7.01
CA VAL A 39 5.37 9.31 -7.90
C VAL A 39 4.00 8.76 -8.25
N SER A 40 3.79 8.44 -9.52
CA SER A 40 2.61 7.69 -9.98
C SER A 40 2.67 6.25 -9.48
N VAL A 41 1.68 5.88 -8.68
CA VAL A 41 1.54 4.55 -8.09
C VAL A 41 0.15 4.00 -8.34
N ILE A 42 0.00 2.68 -8.26
CA ILE A 42 -1.30 2.04 -8.13
C ILE A 42 -1.39 1.49 -6.71
N LEU A 43 -2.44 1.88 -6.00
CA LEU A 43 -2.77 1.31 -4.70
C LEU A 43 -3.91 0.31 -4.88
N ALA A 44 -3.76 -0.90 -4.37
CA ALA A 44 -4.77 -1.95 -4.39
C ALA A 44 -5.07 -2.43 -2.96
N ARG A 45 -6.35 -2.53 -2.60
CA ARG A 45 -6.77 -3.15 -1.35
C ARG A 45 -7.13 -4.60 -1.61
N LEU A 46 -6.32 -5.50 -1.07
CA LEU A 46 -6.58 -6.94 -1.05
C LEU A 46 -7.24 -7.31 0.29
N PRO A 47 -7.86 -8.50 0.40
CA PRO A 47 -8.39 -9.00 1.68
C PRO A 47 -7.34 -9.01 2.80
N ALA A 48 -6.08 -9.29 2.45
CA ALA A 48 -4.96 -9.35 3.39
C ALA A 48 -4.26 -8.00 3.66
N GLY A 49 -4.77 -6.88 3.12
CA GLY A 49 -4.19 -5.55 3.31
C GLY A 49 -3.91 -4.80 2.01
N LEU A 50 -3.17 -3.71 2.11
CA LEU A 50 -2.88 -2.82 0.99
C LEU A 50 -1.59 -3.22 0.27
N VAL A 51 -1.60 -3.10 -1.05
CA VAL A 51 -0.45 -3.31 -1.93
C VAL A 51 -0.23 -2.05 -2.75
N LEU A 52 1.02 -1.59 -2.79
CA LEU A 52 1.45 -0.48 -3.62
C LEU A 52 2.31 -1.01 -4.80
N LEU A 53 1.94 -0.59 -6.00
CA LEU A 53 2.65 -0.85 -7.24
C LEU A 53 3.27 0.48 -7.72
N THR A 54 4.55 0.45 -8.05
CA THR A 54 5.30 1.60 -8.56
C THR A 54 6.33 1.10 -9.57
N PRO A 55 6.73 1.90 -10.57
CA PRO A 55 7.86 1.57 -11.44
C PRO A 55 9.12 1.23 -10.62
N ALA A 56 9.92 0.27 -11.11
CA ALA A 56 11.16 -0.14 -10.44
C ALA A 56 12.13 1.04 -10.24
N SER A 57 12.18 1.97 -11.20
CA SER A 57 13.01 3.17 -11.14
C SER A 57 12.67 4.11 -9.98
N THR A 58 11.43 4.08 -9.48
CA THR A 58 10.97 4.94 -8.36
C THR A 58 10.71 4.17 -7.07
N ALA A 59 10.86 2.84 -7.08
CA ALA A 59 10.56 1.98 -5.94
C ALA A 59 11.34 2.34 -4.67
N ARG A 60 12.64 2.66 -4.81
CA ARG A 60 13.48 3.08 -3.68
C ARG A 60 12.93 4.35 -3.02
N HIS A 61 12.64 5.39 -3.81
CA HIS A 61 12.12 6.67 -3.32
C HIS A 61 10.80 6.48 -2.55
N VAL A 62 9.87 5.70 -3.10
CA VAL A 62 8.57 5.44 -2.44
C VAL A 62 8.77 4.69 -1.13
N ARG A 63 9.67 3.69 -1.09
CA ARG A 63 10.00 2.94 0.13
C ARG A 63 10.59 3.83 1.21
N GLU A 64 11.55 4.68 0.86
CA GLU A 64 12.19 5.64 1.77
C GLU A 64 11.16 6.62 2.33
N TRP A 65 10.28 7.16 1.47
CA TRP A 65 9.21 8.05 1.90
C TRP A 65 8.23 7.35 2.86
N LEU A 66 7.79 6.13 2.56
CA LEU A 66 6.90 5.35 3.43
C LEU A 66 7.54 5.06 4.79
N THR A 67 8.83 4.70 4.79
CA THR A 67 9.57 4.41 6.02
C THR A 67 9.72 5.66 6.88
N ALA A 68 10.10 6.79 6.27
CA ALA A 68 10.29 8.05 6.99
C ALA A 68 8.96 8.59 7.55
N THR A 69 7.90 8.58 6.73
CA THR A 69 6.58 9.11 7.10
C THR A 69 5.84 8.17 8.07
N GLY A 70 6.05 6.86 7.93
CA GLY A 70 5.40 5.83 8.74
C GLY A 70 6.05 5.57 10.09
N ARG A 71 7.32 5.94 10.28
CA ARG A 71 8.10 5.68 11.51
C ARG A 71 7.40 6.13 12.81
N PRO A 72 6.77 7.33 12.90
CA PRO A 72 6.07 7.75 14.12
C PRO A 72 4.86 6.88 14.47
N PHE A 73 4.35 6.10 13.52
CA PHE A 73 3.15 5.27 13.61
C PHE A 73 3.47 3.77 13.59
N GLY A 74 4.75 3.41 13.67
CA GLY A 74 5.18 2.01 13.58
C GLY A 74 4.96 1.35 12.21
N LEU A 75 4.64 2.13 11.17
CA LEU A 75 4.49 1.61 9.82
C LEU A 75 5.87 1.38 9.19
N ALA A 76 6.06 0.19 8.63
CA ALA A 76 7.21 -0.15 7.80
C ALA A 76 6.76 -0.66 6.43
N ALA A 77 7.47 -0.27 5.37
CA ALA A 77 7.30 -0.90 4.06
C ALA A 77 7.87 -2.32 4.13
N GLY A 78 7.03 -3.33 3.85
CA GLY A 78 7.45 -4.73 3.80
C GLY A 78 8.43 -5.03 2.66
N PRO A 79 8.92 -6.28 2.56
CA PRO A 79 9.77 -6.68 1.44
C PRO A 79 9.07 -6.48 0.09
N ASP A 80 9.86 -6.36 -0.97
CA ASP A 80 9.31 -6.43 -2.32
C ASP A 80 8.64 -7.79 -2.53
N VAL A 81 7.42 -7.75 -3.07
CA VAL A 81 6.65 -8.92 -3.49
C VAL A 81 6.31 -8.80 -4.96
N THR A 82 6.20 -9.93 -5.62
CA THR A 82 5.70 -10.05 -6.99
C THR A 82 4.17 -10.15 -6.98
N VAL A 83 3.56 -9.80 -8.11
CA VAL A 83 2.11 -10.00 -8.29
C VAL A 83 1.76 -11.48 -8.23
N ALA A 84 2.63 -12.36 -8.74
CA ALA A 84 2.42 -13.81 -8.69
C ALA A 84 2.34 -14.33 -7.25
N GLU A 85 3.26 -13.92 -6.38
CA GLU A 85 3.25 -14.29 -4.95
C GLU A 85 1.99 -13.78 -4.24
N LEU A 86 1.55 -12.56 -4.56
CA LEU A 86 0.33 -11.98 -3.99
C LEU A 86 -0.93 -12.73 -4.44
N SER A 87 -1.00 -13.14 -5.71
CA SER A 87 -2.13 -13.90 -6.26
C SER A 87 -2.18 -15.33 -5.74
N ALA A 88 -1.03 -15.94 -5.45
CA ALA A 88 -0.94 -17.30 -4.93
C ALA A 88 -1.37 -17.43 -3.45
N ALA A 89 -1.33 -16.34 -2.68
CA ALA A 89 -1.66 -16.37 -1.25
C ALA A 89 -3.16 -16.65 -0.96
N GLY A 90 -4.02 -16.68 -1.98
CA GLY A 90 -5.47 -16.86 -1.84
C GLY A 90 -6.14 -15.70 -1.08
N PRO A 91 -7.48 -15.59 -1.12
CA PRO A 91 -8.18 -14.73 -0.18
C PRO A 91 -7.88 -15.26 1.23
N ALA A 92 -7.31 -14.41 2.11
CA ALA A 92 -7.21 -14.73 3.52
C ALA A 92 -8.61 -15.12 4.00
N ALA A 93 -8.79 -16.38 4.40
CA ALA A 93 -10.08 -16.90 4.84
C ALA A 93 -10.62 -16.00 5.95
N GLY A 94 -11.75 -15.33 5.66
CA GLY A 94 -12.38 -14.41 6.57
C GLY A 94 -12.68 -15.09 7.90
N ARG A 95 -12.33 -14.41 9.00
CA ARG A 95 -12.88 -14.65 10.33
C ARG A 95 -13.80 -13.47 10.66
#